data_AF-A0A6N8U4Y1-F1
#
_entry.id   AF-A0A6N8U4Y1-F1
#
_cell.length_a   1.000
_cell.length_b   1.000
_cell.length_c   1.000
_cell.angle_alpha   90.00
_cell.angle_beta   90.00
_cell.angle_gamma   90.00
#
_symmetry.space_group_name_H-M   'P 1'
#
loop_
_entity.id
_entity.type
_entity.pdbx_description
1 polymer ?
#
loop_
_entity_poly.entity_id
_entity_poly.type
_entity_poly.pdbx_seq_one_letter_code
_entity_poly.pdbx_strand_id
1 'polypeptide(L)'
;MSIVNFKFDEMTLKLANIPESTVKKKLDTTARIFGIEHKENYISNWLAFLIDPERFGSEAPLNALLSLYFSKLKLKGEEYEEDYVVTENELVEVSREEALGQAQRIDFLITTDKLLIGIESKIYAALHINQLKKYGQSIVGNAEKSEEKKIPVLILLTPKWSREIPYDDFIHITFEELAEAFRKLHFDYLNNLRSAFLLEDFVNYVEEYLKGGESSMNEEWARFIGTNTQELQKIVEEGQKNLNAFKNDLIECLNTVFDDEEWEHKIGKSTQNQFWFQLNHTRWDEFDIHYEVGRLDEESTQGFILPNKLKLTIDVESKESRQYFQNNKPLPFKKVKDQYLIEVIDINYTNKESVVESFKLIESVFRNWHRDYGAVVDKAIESMKNEVL
;
A
#
# COMPACT_ATOMS: atom_id res chain seq x y z
N MET A 1 8.85 43.73 -16.50
CA MET A 1 8.27 42.52 -17.11
C MET A 1 6.79 42.52 -16.82
N SER A 2 5.93 42.44 -17.85
CA SER A 2 4.48 42.41 -17.64
C SER A 2 4.07 41.09 -17.00
N ILE A 3 3.34 41.17 -15.89
CA ILE A 3 2.62 40.04 -15.32
C ILE A 3 1.66 39.54 -16.40
N VAL A 4 1.93 38.35 -16.95
CA VAL A 4 0.97 37.65 -17.78
C VAL A 4 -0.28 37.46 -16.90
N ASN A 5 -1.42 37.98 -17.35
CA ASN A 5 -2.72 37.82 -16.69
C ASN A 5 -2.92 36.35 -16.30
N PHE A 6 -2.71 36.04 -15.03
CA PHE A 6 -2.95 34.73 -14.47
C PHE A 6 -4.46 34.57 -14.38
N LYS A 7 -5.05 33.87 -15.35
CA LYS A 7 -6.51 33.67 -15.43
C LYS A 7 -6.95 32.73 -14.32
N PHE A 8 -7.26 33.31 -13.16
CA PHE A 8 -7.74 32.62 -11.97
C PHE A 8 -8.94 31.70 -12.26
N ASP A 9 -9.82 32.13 -13.18
CA ASP A 9 -11.00 31.38 -13.61
C ASP A 9 -10.65 30.06 -14.31
N GLU A 10 -9.58 30.06 -15.12
CA GLU A 10 -9.16 28.88 -15.89
C GLU A 10 -8.54 27.82 -14.98
N MET A 11 -7.85 28.24 -13.92
CA MET A 11 -7.27 27.34 -12.93
C MET A 11 -8.34 26.80 -11.97
N THR A 12 -9.32 27.62 -11.59
CA THR A 12 -10.44 27.20 -10.72
C THR A 12 -11.31 26.15 -11.42
N LEU A 13 -11.61 26.33 -12.71
CA LEU A 13 -12.29 25.34 -13.54
C LEU A 13 -11.50 24.02 -13.67
N LYS A 14 -10.16 24.09 -13.69
CA LYS A 14 -9.28 22.91 -13.77
C LYS A 14 -9.16 22.19 -12.42
N LEU A 15 -9.11 22.92 -11.31
CA LEU A 15 -9.12 22.35 -9.95
C LEU A 15 -10.47 21.67 -9.64
N ALA A 16 -11.57 22.20 -10.17
CA ALA A 16 -12.90 21.59 -10.06
C ALA A 16 -13.03 20.25 -10.81
N ASN A 17 -12.09 19.94 -11.72
CA ASN A 17 -12.05 18.67 -12.47
C ASN A 17 -11.02 17.69 -11.91
N ILE A 18 -10.41 17.97 -10.75
CA ILE A 18 -9.59 16.99 -10.05
C ILE A 18 -10.52 15.88 -9.55
N PRO A 19 -10.29 14.60 -9.91
CA PRO A 19 -11.07 13.49 -9.40
C PRO A 19 -11.12 13.52 -7.87
N GLU A 20 -12.30 13.36 -7.28
CA GLU A 20 -12.37 13.17 -5.84
C GLU A 20 -11.54 11.93 -5.46
N SER A 21 -10.70 12.07 -4.44
CA SER A 21 -9.98 10.97 -3.81
C SER A 21 -10.96 10.09 -3.03
N THR A 22 -11.90 9.44 -3.73
CA THR A 22 -12.68 8.35 -3.16
C THR A 22 -11.90 7.06 -3.36
N VAL A 23 -10.87 6.86 -2.54
CA VAL A 23 -10.40 5.50 -2.30
C VAL A 23 -11.59 4.77 -1.69
N LYS A 24 -12.34 4.01 -2.51
CA LYS A 24 -13.42 3.17 -2.00
C LYS A 24 -12.83 2.34 -0.87
N LYS A 25 -13.32 2.53 0.34
CA LYS A 25 -12.91 1.72 1.48
C LYS A 25 -13.35 0.29 1.15
N LYS A 26 -12.39 -0.53 0.73
CA LYS A 26 -12.58 -1.98 0.57
C LYS A 26 -13.16 -2.53 1.88
N LEU A 27 -14.00 -3.57 1.83
CA LEU A 27 -14.52 -4.24 3.00
C LEU A 27 -13.36 -4.88 3.81
N ASP A 28 -13.53 -4.92 5.13
CA ASP A 28 -12.59 -5.57 6.03
C ASP A 28 -12.95 -7.06 6.14
N THR A 29 -12.64 -7.84 5.10
CA THR A 29 -12.83 -9.30 5.13
C THR A 29 -11.91 -9.95 6.15
N THR A 30 -12.22 -11.16 6.63
CA THR A 30 -11.37 -11.86 7.61
C THR A 30 -9.94 -11.99 7.11
N ALA A 31 -9.75 -12.35 5.84
CA ALA A 31 -8.42 -12.46 5.24
C ALA A 31 -7.63 -11.14 5.29
N ARG A 32 -8.31 -10.00 5.05
CA ARG A 32 -7.68 -8.68 5.06
C ARG A 32 -7.38 -8.19 6.48
N ILE A 33 -8.28 -8.42 7.43
CA ILE A 33 -8.07 -8.07 8.85
C ILE A 33 -6.80 -8.72 9.38
N PHE A 34 -6.53 -9.96 8.97
CA PHE A 34 -5.35 -10.71 9.39
C PHE A 34 -4.12 -10.53 8.48
N GLY A 35 -4.20 -9.76 7.40
CA GLY A 35 -3.08 -9.56 6.46
C GLY A 35 -2.65 -10.86 5.76
N ILE A 36 -3.61 -11.72 5.42
CA ILE A 36 -3.40 -13.04 4.81
C ILE A 36 -4.08 -13.17 3.45
N GLU A 37 -4.52 -12.06 2.85
CA GLU A 37 -5.23 -12.01 1.58
C GLU A 37 -4.49 -12.65 0.41
N HIS A 38 -3.16 -12.69 0.46
CA HIS A 38 -2.28 -13.33 -0.53
C HIS A 38 -1.86 -14.77 -0.19
N LYS A 39 -2.25 -15.29 0.98
CA LYS A 39 -1.76 -16.60 1.44
C LYS A 39 -2.70 -17.70 0.98
N GLU A 40 -2.39 -18.28 -0.18
CA GLU A 40 -3.17 -19.32 -0.86
C GLU A 40 -3.60 -20.47 0.08
N ASN A 41 -2.70 -20.94 0.95
CA ASN A 41 -3.03 -21.99 1.93
C ASN A 41 -4.19 -21.64 2.88
N TYR A 42 -4.34 -20.36 3.26
CA TYR A 42 -5.44 -19.93 4.12
C TYR A 42 -6.75 -19.90 3.33
N ILE A 43 -6.71 -19.42 2.09
CA ILE A 43 -7.88 -19.39 1.20
C ILE A 43 -8.36 -20.81 0.90
N SER A 44 -7.43 -21.73 0.63
CA SER A 44 -7.76 -23.14 0.44
C SER A 44 -8.31 -23.80 1.71
N ASN A 45 -7.85 -23.41 2.91
CA ASN A 45 -8.40 -23.92 4.18
C ASN A 45 -9.81 -23.42 4.41
N TRP A 46 -10.06 -22.17 4.04
CA TRP A 46 -11.39 -21.58 4.09
C TRP A 46 -12.33 -22.29 3.14
N LEU A 47 -11.94 -22.48 1.88
CA LEU A 47 -12.74 -23.22 0.92
C LEU A 47 -13.00 -24.67 1.36
N ALA A 48 -11.98 -25.36 1.92
CA ALA A 48 -12.14 -26.70 2.47
C ALA A 48 -13.20 -26.75 3.58
N PHE A 49 -13.25 -25.72 4.45
CA PHE A 49 -14.30 -25.62 5.45
C PHE A 49 -15.69 -25.44 4.83
N LEU A 50 -15.81 -24.64 3.77
CA LEU A 50 -17.10 -24.34 3.14
C LEU A 50 -17.69 -25.54 2.40
N ILE A 51 -16.87 -26.34 1.73
CA ILE A 51 -17.31 -27.48 0.90
C ILE A 51 -17.42 -28.79 1.68
N ASP A 52 -17.10 -28.79 2.97
CA ASP A 52 -17.23 -29.94 3.86
C ASP A 52 -18.59 -29.88 4.57
N PRO A 53 -19.56 -30.76 4.23
CA PRO A 53 -20.90 -30.70 4.80
C PRO A 53 -20.95 -30.88 6.31
N GLU A 54 -20.04 -31.70 6.88
CA GLU A 54 -19.99 -31.93 8.32
C GLU A 54 -19.50 -30.68 9.07
N ARG A 55 -18.45 -30.04 8.54
CA ARG A 55 -17.88 -28.84 9.16
C ARG A 55 -18.71 -27.59 8.91
N PHE A 56 -19.27 -27.45 7.71
CA PHE A 56 -20.09 -26.31 7.33
C PHE A 56 -21.52 -26.40 7.88
N GLY A 57 -22.05 -27.62 8.03
CA GLY A 57 -23.43 -27.89 8.47
C GLY A 57 -24.46 -27.93 7.34
N SER A 58 -24.01 -28.04 6.09
CA SER A 58 -24.86 -28.23 4.90
C SER A 58 -24.03 -28.67 3.69
N GLU A 59 -24.60 -29.53 2.85
CA GLU A 59 -24.10 -29.97 1.56
C GLU A 59 -24.19 -28.91 0.45
N ALA A 60 -24.92 -27.81 0.69
CA ALA A 60 -25.25 -26.81 -0.32
C ALA A 60 -24.03 -26.21 -1.05
N PRO A 61 -22.91 -25.83 -0.39
CA PRO A 61 -21.74 -25.31 -1.10
C PRO A 61 -21.06 -26.36 -1.99
N LEU A 62 -20.93 -27.61 -1.52
CA LEU A 62 -20.37 -28.68 -2.34
C LEU A 62 -21.24 -28.96 -3.57
N ASN A 63 -22.57 -29.00 -3.37
CA ASN A 63 -23.52 -29.16 -4.46
C ASN A 63 -23.51 -28.00 -5.45
N ALA A 64 -23.25 -26.77 -4.99
CA ALA A 64 -23.07 -25.62 -5.87
C ALA A 64 -21.83 -25.77 -6.77
N LEU A 65 -20.71 -26.26 -6.21
CA LEU A 65 -19.51 -26.57 -6.99
C LEU A 65 -19.75 -27.70 -8.00
N LEU A 66 -20.40 -28.78 -7.59
CA LEU A 66 -20.73 -29.91 -8.47
C LEU A 66 -21.68 -29.49 -9.60
N SER A 67 -22.67 -28.65 -9.30
CA SER A 67 -23.58 -28.10 -10.31
C SER A 67 -22.82 -27.30 -11.38
N LEU A 68 -21.83 -26.50 -10.96
CA LEU A 68 -20.95 -25.79 -11.90
C LEU A 68 -20.15 -26.78 -12.77
N TYR A 69 -19.59 -27.83 -12.16
CA TYR A 69 -18.85 -28.88 -12.89
C TYR A 69 -19.71 -29.55 -13.96
N PHE A 70 -20.86 -30.13 -13.58
CA PHE A 70 -21.74 -30.85 -14.51
C PHE A 70 -22.32 -29.95 -15.59
N SER A 71 -22.64 -28.69 -15.27
CA SER A 71 -23.11 -27.74 -16.29
C SER A 71 -22.05 -27.46 -17.37
N LYS A 72 -20.78 -27.30 -16.98
CA LYS A 72 -19.66 -27.13 -17.93
C LYS A 72 -19.35 -28.40 -18.70
N LEU A 73 -19.48 -29.56 -18.07
CA LEU A 73 -19.28 -30.86 -18.70
C LEU A 73 -20.30 -31.10 -19.83
N LYS A 74 -21.58 -30.80 -19.58
CA LYS A 74 -22.65 -30.88 -20.60
C LYS A 74 -22.37 -29.98 -21.80
N LEU A 75 -21.81 -28.78 -21.58
CA LEU A 75 -21.42 -27.87 -22.67
C LEU A 75 -20.29 -28.43 -23.55
N LYS A 76 -19.47 -29.36 -23.04
CA LYS A 76 -18.45 -30.08 -23.81
C LYS A 76 -19.01 -31.27 -24.60
N GLY A 77 -20.31 -31.58 -24.48
CA GLY A 77 -20.96 -32.67 -25.20
C GLY A 77 -20.74 -34.06 -24.60
N GLU A 78 -20.31 -34.14 -23.34
CA GLU A 78 -20.21 -35.39 -22.61
C GLU A 78 -21.58 -35.75 -22.00
N GLU A 79 -22.07 -36.95 -22.29
CA GLU A 79 -23.32 -37.48 -21.74
C GLU A 79 -23.05 -38.12 -20.38
N TYR A 80 -23.64 -37.56 -19.32
CA TYR A 80 -23.74 -38.19 -18.00
C TYR A 80 -25.20 -38.54 -17.71
N GLU A 81 -25.43 -39.70 -17.12
CA GLU A 81 -26.78 -40.25 -16.92
C GLU A 81 -27.66 -39.39 -15.99
N GLU A 82 -27.09 -38.62 -15.05
CA GLU A 82 -27.82 -37.69 -14.18
C GLU A 82 -26.85 -36.70 -13.49
N ASP A 83 -27.35 -35.50 -13.13
CA ASP A 83 -26.58 -34.55 -12.30
C ASP A 83 -26.45 -35.13 -10.88
N TYR A 84 -25.21 -35.37 -10.42
CA TYR A 84 -24.99 -35.86 -9.07
C TYR A 84 -25.18 -34.76 -8.03
N VAL A 85 -25.95 -35.08 -6.98
CA VAL A 85 -26.18 -34.21 -5.83
C VAL A 85 -25.88 -35.01 -4.58
N VAL A 86 -24.98 -34.49 -3.75
CA VAL A 86 -24.69 -35.02 -2.42
C VAL A 86 -25.91 -34.81 -1.53
N THR A 87 -26.29 -35.82 -0.76
CA THR A 87 -27.42 -35.73 0.17
C THR A 87 -26.97 -35.60 1.62
N GLU A 88 -27.82 -35.13 2.52
CA GLU A 88 -27.50 -34.96 3.95
C GLU A 88 -26.98 -36.23 4.65
N ASN A 89 -27.33 -37.43 4.16
CA ASN A 89 -26.92 -38.70 4.77
C ASN A 89 -25.67 -39.32 4.14
N GLU A 90 -25.13 -38.70 3.10
CA GLU A 90 -23.95 -39.21 2.41
C GLU A 90 -22.68 -38.87 3.17
N LEU A 91 -21.76 -39.85 3.27
CA LEU A 91 -20.46 -39.61 3.88
C LEU A 91 -19.59 -38.80 2.91
N VAL A 92 -19.13 -37.63 3.37
CA VAL A 92 -18.21 -36.78 2.60
C VAL A 92 -16.93 -36.56 3.40
N GLU A 93 -15.80 -36.98 2.83
CA GLU A 93 -14.48 -36.76 3.40
C GLU A 93 -13.73 -35.72 2.57
N VAL A 94 -13.37 -34.59 3.17
CA VAL A 94 -12.59 -33.51 2.53
C VAL A 94 -11.16 -33.53 3.04
N SER A 95 -10.23 -33.98 2.21
CA SER A 95 -8.79 -33.99 2.50
C SER A 95 -8.06 -32.88 1.75
N ARG A 96 -7.05 -32.32 2.40
CA ARG A 96 -6.24 -31.22 1.90
C ARG A 96 -4.78 -31.62 1.77
N GLU A 97 -4.13 -31.15 0.70
CA GLU A 97 -2.73 -31.48 0.39
C GLU A 97 -2.47 -33.00 0.38
N GLU A 98 -3.40 -33.77 -0.21
CA GLU A 98 -3.37 -35.23 -0.19
C GLU A 98 -2.31 -35.79 -1.16
N ALA A 99 -1.56 -36.80 -0.72
CA ALA A 99 -0.51 -37.41 -1.53
C ALA A 99 -1.10 -38.50 -2.45
N LEU A 100 -1.04 -38.28 -3.77
CA LEU A 100 -1.48 -39.25 -4.77
C LEU A 100 -0.31 -40.12 -5.25
N GLY A 101 0.09 -41.11 -4.44
CA GLY A 101 1.15 -42.07 -4.79
C GLY A 101 2.53 -41.42 -4.97
N GLN A 102 3.13 -41.52 -6.17
CA GLN A 102 4.40 -40.86 -6.52
C GLN A 102 4.24 -39.43 -7.06
N ALA A 103 2.99 -38.93 -7.16
CA ALA A 103 2.74 -37.54 -7.54
C ALA A 103 3.00 -36.59 -6.35
N GLN A 104 3.04 -35.29 -6.64
CA GLN A 104 3.01 -34.26 -5.60
C GLN A 104 1.63 -34.25 -4.91
N ARG A 105 1.41 -33.31 -3.98
CA ARG A 105 0.18 -33.20 -3.20
C ARG A 105 -0.88 -32.41 -3.98
N ILE A 106 -2.07 -32.98 -4.18
CA ILE A 106 -3.21 -32.24 -4.76
C ILE A 106 -3.83 -31.34 -3.70
N ASP A 107 -4.29 -30.15 -4.08
CA ASP A 107 -4.81 -29.18 -3.11
C ASP A 107 -6.01 -29.72 -2.33
N PHE A 108 -6.94 -30.39 -3.02
CA PHE A 108 -8.09 -31.07 -2.41
C PHE A 108 -8.35 -32.43 -3.03
N LEU A 109 -8.66 -33.40 -2.16
CA LEU A 109 -9.26 -34.67 -2.54
C LEU A 109 -10.53 -34.86 -1.71
N ILE A 110 -11.68 -34.94 -2.38
CA ILE A 110 -12.98 -35.13 -1.73
C ILE A 110 -13.51 -36.49 -2.15
N THR A 111 -13.89 -37.29 -1.15
CA THR A 111 -14.44 -38.61 -1.37
C THR A 111 -15.88 -38.61 -0.89
N THR A 112 -16.79 -39.09 -1.74
CA THR A 112 -18.20 -39.31 -1.40
C THR A 112 -18.55 -40.77 -1.68
N ASP A 113 -19.80 -41.20 -1.46
CA ASP A 113 -20.21 -42.58 -1.78
C ASP A 113 -19.99 -42.89 -3.26
N LYS A 114 -20.35 -41.95 -4.16
CA LYS A 114 -20.25 -42.15 -5.61
C LYS A 114 -19.13 -41.39 -6.29
N LEU A 115 -18.57 -40.34 -5.69
CA LEU A 115 -17.60 -39.48 -6.36
C LEU A 115 -16.20 -39.57 -5.73
N LEU A 116 -15.19 -39.43 -6.59
CA LEU A 116 -13.82 -39.09 -6.18
C LEU A 116 -13.42 -37.79 -6.88
N ILE A 117 -13.41 -36.70 -6.13
CA ILE A 117 -13.26 -35.35 -6.63
C ILE A 117 -11.85 -34.86 -6.33
N GLY A 118 -11.08 -34.52 -7.35
CA GLY A 118 -9.82 -33.81 -7.20
C GLY A 118 -9.95 -32.36 -7.64
N ILE A 119 -9.51 -31.45 -6.79
CA ILE A 119 -9.47 -30.03 -7.10
C ILE A 119 -8.03 -29.56 -6.98
N GLU A 120 -7.49 -29.02 -8.08
CA GLU A 120 -6.26 -28.24 -8.05
C GLU A 120 -6.64 -26.76 -8.01
N SER A 121 -6.22 -26.05 -6.98
CA SER A 121 -6.45 -24.61 -6.81
C SER A 121 -5.18 -23.85 -7.11
N LYS A 122 -5.25 -22.86 -7.99
CA LYS A 122 -4.10 -22.00 -8.30
C LYS A 122 -4.52 -20.55 -8.31
N ILE A 123 -4.14 -19.83 -7.26
CA ILE A 123 -4.37 -18.39 -7.16
C ILE A 123 -3.14 -17.62 -7.62
N TYR A 124 -1.98 -17.83 -7.00
CA TYR A 124 -0.76 -17.06 -7.29
C TYR A 124 0.37 -17.87 -7.89
N ALA A 125 0.32 -19.20 -7.76
CA ALA A 125 1.31 -20.10 -8.30
C ALA A 125 1.01 -20.47 -9.76
N ALA A 126 2.08 -20.64 -10.55
CA ALA A 126 1.98 -21.13 -11.92
C ALA A 126 1.55 -22.60 -11.94
N LEU A 127 0.76 -22.98 -12.95
CA LEU A 127 0.33 -24.35 -13.16
C LEU A 127 1.46 -25.17 -13.80
N HIS A 128 1.73 -26.35 -13.24
CA HIS A 128 2.61 -27.34 -13.86
C HIS A 128 1.78 -28.39 -14.60
N ILE A 129 1.70 -28.30 -15.93
CA ILE A 129 0.88 -29.19 -16.78
C ILE A 129 1.17 -30.68 -16.51
N ASN A 130 2.45 -31.05 -16.37
CA ASN A 130 2.84 -32.44 -16.10
C ASN A 130 2.37 -32.96 -14.74
N GLN A 131 2.21 -32.06 -13.76
CA GLN A 131 1.69 -32.37 -12.44
C GLN A 131 0.17 -32.59 -12.50
N LEU A 132 -0.55 -31.67 -13.16
CA LEU A 132 -2.00 -31.78 -13.35
C LEU A 132 -2.38 -33.09 -14.06
N LYS A 133 -1.62 -33.48 -15.10
CA LYS A 133 -1.80 -34.76 -15.78
C LYS A 133 -1.65 -35.97 -14.85
N LYS A 134 -0.62 -35.96 -13.98
CA LYS A 134 -0.40 -37.04 -13.01
C LYS A 134 -1.54 -37.12 -11.99
N TYR A 135 -2.10 -35.98 -11.59
CA TYR A 135 -3.26 -35.94 -10.69
C TYR A 135 -4.48 -36.57 -11.33
N GLY A 136 -4.83 -36.15 -12.55
CA GLY A 136 -5.96 -36.74 -13.29
C GLY A 136 -5.84 -38.26 -13.42
N GLN A 137 -4.67 -38.76 -13.86
CA GLN A 137 -4.41 -40.20 -13.97
C GLN A 137 -4.55 -40.95 -12.64
N SER A 138 -4.08 -40.35 -11.55
CA SER A 138 -4.14 -40.98 -10.23
C SER A 138 -5.57 -41.03 -9.69
N ILE A 139 -6.34 -39.96 -9.86
CA ILE A 139 -7.74 -39.89 -9.42
C ILE A 139 -8.59 -40.86 -10.22
N VAL A 140 -8.51 -40.83 -11.56
CA VAL A 140 -9.24 -41.77 -12.42
C VAL A 140 -8.90 -43.22 -12.05
N GLY A 141 -7.60 -43.53 -11.94
CA GLY A 141 -7.17 -44.88 -11.58
C GLY A 141 -7.59 -45.32 -10.17
N ASN A 142 -7.67 -44.41 -9.19
CA ASN A 142 -8.17 -44.71 -7.85
C ASN A 142 -9.69 -44.88 -7.82
N ALA A 143 -10.42 -44.06 -8.59
CA ALA A 143 -11.86 -44.15 -8.74
C ALA A 143 -12.26 -45.51 -9.34
N GLU A 144 -11.58 -45.95 -10.40
CA GLU A 144 -11.80 -47.24 -11.06
C GLU A 144 -11.47 -48.46 -10.18
N LYS A 145 -10.47 -48.34 -9.31
CA LYS A 145 -10.02 -49.43 -8.41
C LYS A 145 -10.80 -49.51 -7.10
N SER A 146 -11.57 -48.48 -6.76
CA SER A 146 -12.42 -48.51 -5.56
C SER A 146 -13.43 -49.66 -5.64
N GLU A 147 -13.74 -50.29 -4.50
CA GLU A 147 -14.63 -51.45 -4.45
C GLU A 147 -16.02 -51.15 -5.05
N GLU A 148 -16.47 -49.91 -4.91
CA GLU A 148 -17.79 -49.44 -5.37
C GLU A 148 -17.74 -48.70 -6.72
N LYS A 149 -16.58 -48.60 -7.38
CA LYS A 149 -16.35 -47.86 -8.62
C LYS A 149 -16.92 -46.44 -8.59
N LYS A 150 -16.15 -45.51 -8.03
CA LYS A 150 -16.50 -44.08 -7.98
C LYS A 150 -16.33 -43.40 -9.33
N ILE A 151 -17.05 -42.31 -9.53
CA ILE A 151 -16.96 -41.41 -10.69
C ILE A 151 -15.86 -40.37 -10.40
N PRO A 152 -14.84 -40.24 -11.26
CA PRO A 152 -13.82 -39.22 -11.11
C PRO A 152 -14.34 -37.83 -11.51
N VAL A 153 -14.08 -36.83 -10.67
CA VAL A 153 -14.38 -35.42 -10.95
C VAL A 153 -13.08 -34.63 -10.85
N LEU A 154 -12.72 -33.92 -11.92
CA LEU A 154 -11.43 -33.22 -12.02
C LEU A 154 -11.67 -31.71 -12.23
N ILE A 155 -11.33 -30.90 -11.23
CA ILE A 155 -11.58 -29.46 -11.24
C ILE A 155 -10.26 -28.69 -11.15
N LEU A 156 -10.06 -27.75 -12.07
CA LEU A 156 -9.04 -26.72 -11.96
C LEU A 156 -9.73 -25.42 -11.52
N LEU A 157 -9.39 -24.94 -10.32
CA LEU A 157 -9.96 -23.72 -9.73
C LEU A 157 -8.95 -22.57 -9.77
N THR A 158 -9.25 -21.52 -10.53
CA THR A 158 -8.35 -20.35 -10.67
C THR A 158 -9.10 -19.02 -10.68
N PRO A 159 -8.46 -17.88 -10.37
CA PRO A 159 -9.07 -16.57 -10.60
C PRO A 159 -9.30 -16.32 -12.09
N LYS A 160 -10.31 -15.52 -12.45
CA LYS A 160 -10.65 -15.22 -13.86
C LYS A 160 -9.52 -14.56 -14.65
N TRP A 161 -8.64 -13.80 -13.98
CA TRP A 161 -7.47 -13.18 -14.59
C TRP A 161 -6.30 -14.16 -14.82
N SER A 162 -6.38 -15.37 -14.26
CA SER A 162 -5.40 -16.40 -14.52
C SER A 162 -5.42 -16.80 -16.00
N ARG A 163 -4.23 -16.89 -16.59
CA ARG A 163 -4.05 -17.33 -17.99
C ARG A 163 -3.84 -18.84 -18.10
N GLU A 164 -3.98 -19.56 -16.99
CA GLU A 164 -3.75 -20.99 -16.95
C GLU A 164 -4.80 -21.72 -17.80
N ILE A 165 -4.32 -22.53 -18.73
CA ILE A 165 -5.17 -23.31 -19.62
C ILE A 165 -5.33 -24.69 -18.99
N PRO A 166 -6.56 -25.19 -18.78
CA PRO A 166 -6.77 -26.54 -18.27
C PRO A 166 -6.17 -27.58 -19.23
N TYR A 167 -5.60 -28.64 -18.67
CA TYR A 167 -5.36 -29.87 -19.42
C TYR A 167 -6.72 -30.55 -19.72
N ASP A 168 -6.86 -31.22 -20.86
CA ASP A 168 -8.15 -31.62 -21.48
C ASP A 168 -9.19 -32.22 -20.51
N ASP A 169 -8.74 -33.04 -19.56
CA ASP A 169 -9.61 -33.78 -18.63
C ASP A 169 -10.11 -32.95 -17.43
N PHE A 170 -9.49 -31.79 -17.16
CA PHE A 170 -9.90 -30.91 -16.05
C PHE A 170 -10.95 -29.90 -16.50
N ILE A 171 -12.03 -29.78 -15.74
CA ILE A 171 -13.00 -28.71 -15.92
C ILE A 171 -12.51 -27.46 -15.19
N HIS A 172 -12.34 -26.39 -15.96
CA HIS A 172 -11.95 -25.09 -15.43
C HIS A 172 -13.15 -24.36 -14.85
N ILE A 173 -13.08 -24.10 -13.54
CA ILE A 173 -14.02 -23.28 -12.78
C ILE A 173 -13.23 -22.09 -12.24
N THR A 174 -13.82 -20.90 -12.29
CA THR A 174 -13.22 -19.72 -11.69
C THR A 174 -13.70 -19.48 -10.26
N PHE A 175 -12.86 -18.86 -9.43
CA PHE A 175 -13.30 -18.44 -8.08
C PHE A 175 -14.52 -17.51 -8.16
N GLU A 176 -14.61 -16.68 -9.19
CA GLU A 176 -15.72 -15.77 -9.43
C GLU A 176 -17.02 -16.52 -9.76
N GLU A 177 -16.97 -17.55 -10.60
CA GLU A 177 -18.12 -18.43 -10.87
C GLU A 177 -18.58 -19.15 -9.59
N LEU A 178 -17.63 -19.63 -8.80
CA LEU A 178 -17.92 -20.29 -7.52
C LEU A 178 -18.55 -19.32 -6.51
N ALA A 179 -18.02 -18.12 -6.38
CA ALA A 179 -18.58 -17.09 -5.51
C ALA A 179 -19.98 -16.65 -5.95
N GLU A 180 -20.25 -16.60 -7.26
CA GLU A 180 -21.60 -16.34 -7.77
C GLU A 180 -22.56 -17.49 -7.45
N ALA A 181 -22.11 -18.74 -7.51
CA ALA A 181 -22.90 -19.90 -7.12
C ALA A 181 -23.21 -19.88 -5.61
N PHE A 182 -22.21 -19.59 -4.76
CA PHE A 182 -22.39 -19.41 -3.31
C PHE A 182 -23.33 -18.24 -2.98
N ARG A 183 -23.23 -17.16 -3.76
CA ARG A 183 -24.25 -16.13 -4.00
C ARG A 183 -25.69 -16.57 -3.77
N LYS A 184 -26.06 -17.55 -4.59
CA LYS A 184 -27.46 -17.91 -4.85
C LYS A 184 -28.00 -18.88 -3.81
N LEU A 185 -27.16 -19.34 -2.89
CA LEU A 185 -27.57 -20.23 -1.82
C LEU A 185 -28.41 -19.49 -0.79
N HIS A 186 -29.56 -20.08 -0.44
CA HIS A 186 -30.41 -19.58 0.63
C HIS A 186 -29.96 -20.17 1.96
N PHE A 187 -29.53 -19.31 2.88
CA PHE A 187 -29.05 -19.74 4.20
C PHE A 187 -30.01 -19.42 5.32
N ASP A 188 -30.14 -20.38 6.24
CA ASP A 188 -30.78 -20.18 7.52
C ASP A 188 -29.81 -19.49 8.49
N TYR A 189 -29.83 -18.16 8.47
CA TYR A 189 -29.02 -17.33 9.36
C TYR A 189 -29.37 -17.49 10.85
N LEU A 190 -30.54 -18.05 11.18
CA LEU A 190 -30.96 -18.24 12.57
C LEU A 190 -30.28 -19.47 13.17
N ASN A 191 -30.16 -20.55 12.40
CA ASN A 191 -29.60 -21.80 12.89
C ASN A 191 -28.10 -21.96 12.60
N ASN A 192 -27.56 -21.33 11.53
CA ASN A 192 -26.18 -21.52 11.08
C ASN A 192 -25.43 -20.19 10.83
N LEU A 193 -25.60 -19.22 11.74
CA LEU A 193 -25.03 -17.87 11.62
C LEU A 193 -23.53 -17.85 11.29
N ARG A 194 -22.74 -18.71 11.95
CA ARG A 194 -21.28 -18.74 11.76
C ARG A 194 -20.89 -19.18 10.36
N SER A 195 -21.51 -20.25 9.86
CA SER A 195 -21.25 -20.80 8.53
C SER A 195 -21.70 -19.82 7.45
N ALA A 196 -22.88 -19.21 7.63
CA ALA A 196 -23.39 -18.18 6.73
C ALA A 196 -22.45 -16.97 6.66
N PHE A 197 -21.96 -16.48 7.81
CA PHE A 197 -20.97 -15.40 7.87
C PHE A 197 -19.67 -15.77 7.13
N LEU A 198 -19.12 -16.96 7.38
CA LEU A 198 -17.87 -17.40 6.73
C LEU A 198 -18.03 -17.58 5.22
N LEU A 199 -19.22 -17.97 4.74
CA LEU A 199 -19.49 -18.04 3.31
C LEU A 199 -19.60 -16.64 2.69
N GLU A 200 -20.36 -15.74 3.31
CA GLU A 200 -20.54 -14.38 2.83
C GLU A 200 -19.20 -13.63 2.79
N ASP A 201 -18.39 -13.79 3.83
CA ASP A 201 -17.06 -13.20 3.91
C ASP A 201 -16.11 -13.79 2.84
N PHE A 202 -16.25 -15.07 2.49
CA PHE A 202 -15.48 -15.69 1.38
C PHE A 202 -15.90 -15.10 0.04
N VAL A 203 -17.21 -14.96 -0.20
CA VAL A 203 -17.75 -14.35 -1.42
C VAL A 203 -17.24 -12.90 -1.54
N ASN A 204 -17.28 -12.12 -0.47
CA ASN A 204 -16.76 -10.76 -0.45
C ASN A 204 -15.24 -10.73 -0.71
N TYR A 205 -14.48 -11.66 -0.13
CA TYR A 205 -13.05 -11.80 -0.42
C TYR A 205 -12.79 -12.05 -1.90
N VAL A 206 -13.50 -13.00 -2.52
CA VAL A 206 -13.35 -13.26 -3.95
C VAL A 206 -13.66 -12.01 -4.76
N GLU A 207 -14.74 -11.30 -4.45
CA GLU A 207 -15.16 -10.13 -5.23
C GLU A 207 -14.28 -8.91 -5.10
N GLU A 208 -13.73 -8.65 -3.93
CA GLU A 208 -12.86 -7.48 -3.73
C GLU A 208 -11.40 -7.75 -4.06
N TYR A 209 -10.99 -9.01 -3.96
CA TYR A 209 -9.59 -9.38 -3.96
C TYR A 209 -9.18 -10.23 -5.16
N LEU A 210 -10.00 -11.20 -5.56
CA LEU A 210 -9.69 -12.09 -6.68
C LEU A 210 -10.29 -11.61 -7.99
N LYS A 211 -11.53 -11.12 -8.00
CA LYS A 211 -12.19 -10.51 -9.17
C LYS A 211 -11.45 -9.25 -9.65
N GLY A 212 -10.67 -8.63 -8.75
CA GLY A 212 -9.80 -7.47 -8.95
C GLY A 212 -8.49 -7.77 -9.69
N GLY A 213 -8.54 -8.51 -10.80
CA GLY A 213 -7.53 -8.41 -11.85
C GLY A 213 -7.52 -7.05 -12.56
N GLU A 214 -8.45 -6.14 -12.22
CA GLU A 214 -8.37 -4.73 -12.57
C GLU A 214 -7.15 -4.11 -11.89
N SER A 215 -6.31 -3.47 -12.70
CA SER A 215 -5.13 -2.73 -12.25
C SER A 215 -5.43 -1.96 -10.96
N SER A 216 -4.55 -2.07 -9.97
CA SER A 216 -4.52 -1.18 -8.79
C SER A 216 -4.56 0.32 -9.14
N MET A 217 -4.40 0.65 -10.43
CA MET A 217 -4.51 1.97 -11.00
C MET A 217 -5.97 2.43 -11.04
N ASN A 218 -6.27 3.49 -10.28
CA ASN A 218 -7.53 4.22 -10.36
C ASN A 218 -7.69 4.79 -11.79
N GLU A 219 -8.66 4.29 -12.55
CA GLU A 219 -8.88 4.65 -13.95
C GLU A 219 -9.22 6.13 -14.15
N GLU A 220 -9.92 6.74 -13.19
CA GLU A 220 -10.28 8.16 -13.25
C GLU A 220 -9.02 9.04 -13.12
N TRP A 221 -8.14 8.69 -12.17
CA TRP A 221 -6.83 9.34 -12.03
C TRP A 221 -5.92 9.06 -13.21
N ALA A 222 -5.89 7.84 -13.75
CA ALA A 222 -5.09 7.53 -14.94
C ALA A 222 -5.54 8.33 -16.16
N ARG A 223 -6.86 8.46 -16.35
CA ARG A 223 -7.44 9.29 -17.41
C ARG A 223 -7.14 10.76 -17.18
N PHE A 224 -7.30 11.27 -15.96
CA PHE A 224 -6.96 12.66 -15.63
C PHE A 224 -5.48 12.96 -15.91
N ILE A 225 -4.56 12.12 -15.43
CA ILE A 225 -3.11 12.29 -15.64
C ILE A 225 -2.79 12.22 -17.13
N GLY A 226 -3.34 11.23 -17.85
CA GLY A 226 -3.12 11.06 -19.29
C GLY A 226 -3.66 12.22 -20.13
N THR A 227 -4.82 12.77 -19.77
CA THR A 227 -5.43 13.91 -20.48
C THR A 227 -4.72 15.21 -20.18
N ASN A 228 -4.18 15.40 -18.96
CA ASN A 228 -3.56 16.65 -18.51
C ASN A 228 -2.03 16.55 -18.40
N THR A 229 -1.38 15.59 -19.06
CA THR A 229 0.05 15.31 -18.87
C THR A 229 0.93 16.54 -19.14
N GLN A 230 0.62 17.31 -20.20
CA GLN A 230 1.41 18.49 -20.55
C GLN A 230 1.25 19.62 -19.52
N GLU A 231 0.03 19.84 -19.03
CA GLU A 231 -0.26 20.81 -17.99
C GLU A 231 0.38 20.42 -16.66
N LEU A 232 0.29 19.15 -16.25
CA LEU A 232 0.92 18.63 -15.05
C LEU A 232 2.44 18.78 -15.13
N GLN A 233 3.04 18.50 -16.28
CA GLN A 233 4.47 18.73 -16.50
C GLN A 233 4.84 20.21 -16.34
N LYS A 234 4.05 21.14 -16.93
CA LYS A 234 4.26 22.58 -16.74
C LYS A 234 4.14 23.01 -15.28
N ILE A 235 3.19 22.46 -14.52
CA ILE A 235 3.04 22.75 -13.09
C ILE A 235 4.29 22.32 -12.32
N VAL A 236 4.84 21.13 -12.62
CA VAL A 236 6.08 20.65 -12.00
C VAL A 236 7.26 21.55 -12.37
N GLU A 237 7.40 21.92 -13.65
CA GLU A 237 8.49 22.78 -14.13
C GLU A 237 8.43 24.19 -13.53
N GLU A 238 7.26 24.84 -13.52
CA GLU A 238 7.07 26.17 -12.92
C GLU A 238 7.21 26.13 -11.39
N GLY A 239 6.71 25.07 -10.74
CA GLY A 239 6.89 24.87 -9.31
C GLY A 239 8.36 24.72 -8.92
N GLN A 240 9.15 23.96 -9.70
CA GLN A 240 10.61 23.86 -9.52
C GLN A 240 11.31 25.21 -9.69
N LYS A 241 10.95 25.99 -10.72
CA LYS A 241 11.50 27.33 -10.94
C LYS A 241 11.20 28.25 -9.75
N ASN A 242 9.95 28.28 -9.29
CA ASN A 242 9.53 29.09 -8.16
C ASN A 242 10.20 28.66 -6.86
N LEU A 243 10.37 27.36 -6.62
CA LEU A 243 11.08 26.86 -5.44
C LEU A 243 12.56 27.26 -5.46
N ASN A 244 13.21 27.23 -6.62
CA ASN A 244 14.60 27.69 -6.76
C ASN A 244 14.72 29.20 -6.55
N ALA A 245 13.78 29.99 -7.10
CA ALA A 245 13.74 31.43 -6.83
C ALA A 245 13.55 31.72 -5.34
N PHE A 246 12.62 31.02 -4.69
CA PHE A 246 12.40 31.12 -3.25
C PHE A 246 13.66 30.79 -2.42
N LYS A 247 14.39 29.73 -2.80
CA LYS A 247 15.68 29.39 -2.18
C LYS A 247 16.68 30.53 -2.32
N ASN A 248 16.83 31.08 -3.52
CA ASN A 248 17.77 32.18 -3.77
C ASN A 248 17.44 33.43 -2.97
N ASP A 249 16.17 33.86 -2.98
CA ASP A 249 15.74 35.03 -2.23
C ASP A 249 15.93 34.85 -0.71
N LEU A 250 15.71 33.63 -0.19
CA LEU A 250 15.97 33.31 1.21
C LEU A 250 17.46 33.36 1.54
N ILE A 251 18.35 32.89 0.65
CA ILE A 251 19.81 32.99 0.83
C ILE A 251 20.22 34.46 0.89
N GLU A 252 19.78 35.27 -0.09
CA GLU A 252 20.07 36.69 -0.11
C GLU A 252 19.61 37.37 1.19
N CYS A 253 18.44 37.00 1.69
CA CYS A 253 17.91 37.48 2.97
C CYS A 253 18.74 37.04 4.19
N LEU A 254 19.33 35.84 4.18
CA LEU A 254 20.11 35.36 5.32
C LEU A 254 21.54 35.90 5.30
N ASN A 255 22.09 36.19 4.13
CA ASN A 255 23.38 36.86 3.97
C ASN A 255 23.37 38.26 4.58
N THR A 256 22.23 38.97 4.60
CA THR A 256 22.14 40.29 5.27
C THR A 256 22.21 40.19 6.80
N VAL A 257 21.94 39.01 7.38
CA VAL A 257 22.04 38.79 8.83
C VAL A 257 23.48 38.47 9.23
N PHE A 258 24.18 37.69 8.42
CA PHE A 258 25.46 37.04 8.75
C PHE A 258 26.52 37.31 7.66
N ASP A 259 26.85 38.59 7.43
CA ASP A 259 27.70 39.08 6.33
C ASP A 259 29.22 39.01 6.61
N ASP A 260 29.64 38.17 7.56
CA ASP A 260 31.05 38.06 7.97
C ASP A 260 31.68 36.76 7.40
N GLU A 261 33.00 36.78 7.15
CA GLU A 261 33.79 35.63 6.63
C GLU A 261 33.71 34.36 7.52
N GLU A 262 33.13 34.46 8.72
CA GLU A 262 32.96 33.35 9.66
C GLU A 262 31.72 32.46 9.38
N TRP A 263 30.85 32.82 8.43
CA TRP A 263 29.61 32.10 8.14
C TRP A 263 29.60 31.43 6.76
N GLU A 264 29.20 30.15 6.72
CA GLU A 264 29.07 29.35 5.50
C GLU A 264 27.66 28.78 5.33
N HIS A 265 27.10 28.94 4.14
CA HIS A 265 25.76 28.45 3.79
C HIS A 265 25.84 27.08 3.11
N LYS A 266 25.12 26.10 3.66
CA LYS A 266 24.92 24.78 3.04
C LYS A 266 23.45 24.63 2.66
N ILE A 267 23.17 24.13 1.47
CA ILE A 267 21.80 23.90 0.98
C ILE A 267 21.65 22.42 0.66
N GLY A 268 20.50 21.85 1.02
CA GLY A 268 20.16 20.48 0.64
C GLY A 268 20.32 20.25 -0.86
N LYS A 269 21.02 19.16 -1.22
CA LYS A 269 21.22 18.78 -2.62
C LYS A 269 19.88 18.57 -3.32
N SER A 270 19.74 19.10 -4.54
CA SER A 270 18.51 18.99 -5.35
C SER A 270 18.05 17.55 -5.57
N THR A 271 18.96 16.58 -5.48
CA THR A 271 18.71 15.15 -5.70
C THR A 271 17.84 14.48 -4.63
N GLN A 272 17.61 15.13 -3.47
CA GLN A 272 16.87 14.53 -2.35
C GLN A 272 15.46 15.08 -2.15
N ASN A 273 14.95 15.99 -2.99
CA ASN A 273 13.60 16.57 -2.83
C ASN A 273 13.36 17.13 -1.41
N GLN A 274 14.40 17.69 -0.79
CA GLN A 274 14.30 18.27 0.55
C GLN A 274 14.59 19.76 0.48
N PHE A 275 13.72 20.54 1.12
CA PHE A 275 13.92 21.96 1.35
C PHE A 275 14.48 22.13 2.77
N TRP A 276 15.79 22.34 2.85
CA TRP A 276 16.45 22.83 4.05
C TRP A 276 17.61 23.76 3.65
N PHE A 277 17.88 24.72 4.53
CA PHE A 277 19.00 25.64 4.46
C PHE A 277 19.73 25.60 5.80
N GLN A 278 21.03 25.36 5.77
CA GLN A 278 21.90 25.38 6.93
C GLN A 278 22.85 26.58 6.83
N LEU A 279 23.06 27.20 7.98
CA LEU A 279 23.98 28.31 8.15
C LEU A 279 24.96 27.94 9.26
N ASN A 280 26.20 27.67 8.85
CA ASN A 280 27.27 27.16 9.70
C ASN A 280 28.17 28.31 10.09
N HIS A 281 28.55 28.36 11.35
CA HIS A 281 29.59 29.25 11.81
C HIS A 281 30.89 28.45 11.94
N THR A 282 32.01 28.99 11.47
CA THR A 282 33.32 28.30 11.49
C THR A 282 33.68 27.72 12.87
N ARG A 283 33.34 28.40 13.97
CA ARG A 283 33.59 27.91 15.34
C ARG A 283 32.59 26.87 15.82
N TRP A 284 31.39 26.85 15.24
CA TRP A 284 30.31 25.96 15.62
C TRP A 284 30.34 24.65 14.82
N ASP A 285 30.85 24.70 13.58
CA ASP A 285 30.97 23.56 12.65
C ASP A 285 31.85 22.45 13.25
N GLU A 286 32.89 22.79 14.05
CA GLU A 286 33.70 21.80 14.79
C GLU A 286 32.88 20.91 15.74
N PHE A 287 31.71 21.38 16.17
CA PHE A 287 30.81 20.69 17.10
C PHE A 287 29.52 20.21 16.42
N ASP A 288 29.45 20.30 15.09
CA ASP A 288 28.27 20.08 14.27
C ASP A 288 27.05 20.89 14.77
N ILE A 289 27.27 22.17 15.10
CA ILE A 289 26.21 23.11 15.51
C ILE A 289 25.99 24.14 14.40
N HIS A 290 24.75 24.33 13.99
CA HIS A 290 24.40 25.29 12.95
C HIS A 290 22.95 25.76 13.06
N TYR A 291 22.63 26.88 12.41
CA TYR A 291 21.23 27.25 12.21
C TYR A 291 20.65 26.47 11.05
N GLU A 292 19.39 26.07 11.16
CA GLU A 292 18.64 25.44 10.08
C GLU A 292 17.29 26.12 9.86
N VAL A 293 16.98 26.41 8.60
CA VAL A 293 15.65 26.73 8.11
C VAL A 293 15.12 25.54 7.32
N GLY A 294 14.02 24.95 7.78
CA GLY A 294 13.39 23.79 7.12
C GLY A 294 11.88 23.92 7.04
N ARG A 295 11.20 23.00 6.37
CA ARG A 295 9.73 22.87 6.48
C ARG A 295 9.35 22.39 7.88
N LEU A 296 8.20 22.86 8.37
CA LEU A 296 7.61 22.32 9.59
C LEU A 296 7.13 20.87 9.37
N ASP A 297 6.40 20.65 8.29
CA ASP A 297 5.87 19.36 7.87
C ASP A 297 6.97 18.63 7.09
N GLU A 298 7.55 17.62 7.71
CA GLU A 298 8.72 16.85 7.26
C GLU A 298 8.52 16.05 5.96
N GLU A 299 7.39 16.25 5.30
CA GLU A 299 7.13 15.74 3.97
C GLU A 299 8.06 16.44 2.98
N SER A 300 8.70 15.66 2.10
CA SER A 300 9.53 16.20 1.03
C SER A 300 8.73 17.26 0.26
N THR A 301 9.34 18.41 -0.01
CA THR A 301 8.87 19.18 -1.16
C THR A 301 9.16 18.26 -2.32
N GLN A 302 8.18 17.70 -3.01
CA GLN A 302 8.44 16.76 -4.12
C GLN A 302 9.10 17.51 -5.31
N GLY A 303 10.18 18.25 -5.11
CA GLY A 303 10.89 19.09 -6.06
C GLY A 303 10.18 20.40 -6.45
N PHE A 304 8.84 20.50 -6.32
CA PHE A 304 8.08 21.61 -6.93
C PHE A 304 7.07 22.31 -6.00
N ILE A 305 6.86 21.82 -4.77
CA ILE A 305 5.89 22.40 -3.82
C ILE A 305 6.59 23.45 -2.95
N LEU A 306 5.99 24.65 -2.88
CA LEU A 306 6.48 25.74 -2.02
C LEU A 306 6.09 25.50 -0.55
N PRO A 307 6.98 25.82 0.41
CA PRO A 307 6.69 25.66 1.84
C PRO A 307 5.72 26.74 2.34
N ASN A 308 4.58 26.37 2.89
CA ASN A 308 3.67 27.32 3.55
C ASN A 308 4.12 27.70 4.96
N LYS A 309 4.94 26.86 5.63
CA LYS A 309 5.50 27.08 6.95
C LYS A 309 6.97 26.69 7.00
N LEU A 310 7.78 27.58 7.54
CA LEU A 310 9.19 27.35 7.82
C LEU A 310 9.42 27.25 9.33
N LYS A 311 10.15 26.22 9.76
CA LYS A 311 10.74 26.14 11.09
C LYS A 311 12.14 26.75 11.04
N LEU A 312 12.45 27.57 12.02
CA LEU A 312 13.78 28.11 12.25
C LEU A 312 14.31 27.39 13.50
N THR A 313 15.50 26.83 13.39
CA THR A 313 16.05 25.96 14.44
C THR A 313 17.54 26.20 14.62
N ILE A 314 18.07 25.81 15.78
CA ILE A 314 19.48 25.48 15.94
C ILE A 314 19.59 23.97 16.03
N ASP A 315 20.34 23.38 15.09
CA ASP A 315 20.63 21.96 15.06
C ASP A 315 21.97 21.69 15.73
N VAL A 316 22.03 20.56 16.42
CA VAL A 316 23.21 20.04 17.11
C VAL A 316 23.30 18.58 16.70
N GLU A 317 24.07 18.26 15.66
CA GLU A 317 24.02 16.92 15.08
C GLU A 317 24.90 15.92 15.85
N SER A 318 26.06 16.36 16.36
CA SER A 318 26.97 15.47 17.09
C SER A 318 26.33 14.97 18.40
N LYS A 319 26.59 13.70 18.73
CA LYS A 319 25.97 13.06 19.89
C LYS A 319 26.49 13.68 21.19
N GLU A 320 27.78 14.01 21.20
CA GLU A 320 28.52 14.60 22.32
C GLU A 320 27.97 16.00 22.63
N SER A 321 27.88 16.88 21.64
CA SER A 321 27.31 18.22 21.82
C SER A 321 25.84 18.16 22.21
N ARG A 322 25.05 17.24 21.63
CA ARG A 322 23.65 17.05 22.05
C ARG A 322 23.53 16.69 23.52
N GLN A 323 24.36 15.77 24.01
CA GLN A 323 24.35 15.36 25.40
C GLN A 323 24.74 16.52 26.32
N TYR A 324 25.75 17.30 25.93
CA TYR A 324 26.17 18.49 26.68
C TYR A 324 25.04 19.53 26.79
N PHE A 325 24.43 19.92 25.67
CA PHE A 325 23.35 20.92 25.65
C PHE A 325 22.10 20.42 26.40
N GLN A 326 21.81 19.12 26.38
CA GLN A 326 20.69 18.55 27.14
C GLN A 326 20.91 18.56 28.66
N ASN A 327 22.13 18.28 29.11
CA ASN A 327 22.47 18.22 30.53
C ASN A 327 22.61 19.61 31.15
N ASN A 328 23.23 20.53 30.43
CA ASN A 328 23.54 21.86 30.94
C ASN A 328 22.45 22.90 30.66
N LYS A 329 21.52 22.59 29.75
CA LYS A 329 20.40 23.45 29.32
C LYS A 329 20.81 24.92 29.13
N PRO A 330 21.86 25.21 28.35
CA PRO A 330 22.32 26.58 28.15
C PRO A 330 21.30 27.44 27.39
N LEU A 331 20.31 26.81 26.76
CA LEU A 331 19.37 27.45 25.84
C LEU A 331 17.89 27.25 26.28
N PRO A 332 17.01 28.27 26.15
CA PRO A 332 15.62 28.23 26.63
C PRO A 332 14.62 27.63 25.63
N PHE A 333 14.97 26.55 24.91
CA PHE A 333 14.17 26.05 23.79
C PHE A 333 13.33 24.81 24.07
N LYS A 334 12.27 24.66 23.27
CA LYS A 334 11.52 23.42 23.16
C LYS A 334 12.25 22.49 22.19
N LYS A 335 12.59 21.29 22.66
CA LYS A 335 13.17 20.24 21.83
C LYS A 335 12.12 19.75 20.82
N VAL A 336 12.45 19.81 19.54
CA VAL A 336 11.68 19.22 18.44
C VAL A 336 12.58 18.20 17.78
N LYS A 337 12.34 16.91 18.06
CA LYS A 337 13.25 15.81 17.73
C LYS A 337 14.66 16.03 18.30
N ASP A 338 15.64 16.31 17.45
CA ASP A 338 17.04 16.56 17.80
C ASP A 338 17.44 18.04 17.67
N GLN A 339 16.50 18.89 17.24
CA GLN A 339 16.70 20.32 17.03
C GLN A 339 16.07 21.13 18.16
N TYR A 340 16.58 22.36 18.35
CA TYR A 340 15.97 23.34 19.23
C TYR A 340 15.22 24.37 18.39
N LEU A 341 13.89 24.43 18.58
CA LEU A 341 13.03 25.33 17.82
C LEU A 341 13.22 26.79 18.27
N ILE A 342 13.51 27.66 17.30
CA ILE A 342 13.58 29.11 17.47
C ILE A 342 12.17 29.69 17.25
N GLU A 343 11.60 29.49 16.06
CA GLU A 343 10.29 30.04 15.68
C GLU A 343 9.69 29.26 14.51
N VAL A 344 8.37 29.37 14.31
CA VAL A 344 7.69 28.90 13.10
C VAL A 344 7.09 30.11 12.37
N ILE A 345 7.40 30.26 11.09
CA ILE A 345 6.95 31.38 10.26
C ILE A 345 6.07 30.87 9.12
N ASP A 346 4.86 31.42 9.01
CA ASP A 346 3.98 31.25 7.86
C ASP A 346 4.49 32.09 6.68
N ILE A 347 4.55 31.48 5.49
CA ILE A 347 4.98 32.16 4.27
C ILE A 347 3.76 32.62 3.48
N ASN A 348 3.67 33.93 3.26
CA ASN A 348 2.55 34.53 2.56
C ASN A 348 2.87 34.76 1.07
N TYR A 349 2.30 33.90 0.22
CA TYR A 349 2.44 33.95 -1.23
C TYR A 349 1.37 34.79 -1.94
N THR A 350 0.59 35.62 -1.22
CA THR A 350 -0.52 36.40 -1.81
C THR A 350 -0.02 37.37 -2.88
N ASN A 351 1.14 37.99 -2.67
CA ASN A 351 1.82 38.88 -3.61
C ASN A 351 3.32 38.95 -3.28
N LYS A 352 4.10 39.64 -4.12
CA LYS A 352 5.55 39.73 -3.97
C LYS A 352 5.96 40.43 -2.68
N GLU A 353 5.25 41.49 -2.30
CA GLU A 353 5.52 42.27 -1.09
C GLU A 353 5.36 41.41 0.17
N SER A 354 4.32 40.58 0.23
CA SER A 354 4.08 39.65 1.35
C SER A 354 5.14 38.57 1.50
N VAL A 355 5.71 38.09 0.39
CA VAL A 355 6.86 37.15 0.44
C VAL A 355 8.08 37.85 1.03
N VAL A 356 8.36 39.08 0.58
CA VAL A 356 9.48 39.88 1.11
C VAL A 356 9.30 40.19 2.60
N GLU A 357 8.08 40.49 3.05
CA GLU A 357 7.77 40.66 4.48
C GLU A 357 8.04 39.39 5.29
N SER A 358 7.69 38.23 4.73
CA SER A 358 7.98 36.93 5.36
C SER A 358 9.49 36.71 5.53
N PHE A 359 10.29 37.08 4.53
CA PHE A 359 11.75 37.01 4.60
C PHE A 359 12.35 38.00 5.62
N LYS A 360 11.87 39.25 5.65
CA LYS A 360 12.28 40.22 6.68
C LYS A 360 11.97 39.75 8.10
N LEU A 361 10.87 39.03 8.28
CA LEU A 361 10.54 38.43 9.56
C LEU A 361 11.57 37.36 9.94
N ILE A 362 11.91 36.45 9.03
CA ILE A 362 12.98 35.45 9.21
C ILE A 362 14.30 36.13 9.59
N GLU A 363 14.69 37.17 8.85
CA GLU A 363 15.88 37.98 9.11
C GLU A 363 15.88 38.50 10.56
N SER A 364 14.78 39.14 10.95
CA SER A 364 14.65 39.76 12.27
C SER A 364 14.70 38.72 13.40
N VAL A 365 14.12 37.54 13.18
CA VAL A 365 14.11 36.46 14.17
C VAL A 365 15.53 35.93 14.39
N PHE A 366 16.27 35.61 13.31
CA PHE A 366 17.65 35.17 13.44
C PHE A 366 18.55 36.24 14.05
N ARG A 367 18.43 37.50 13.61
CA ARG A 367 19.24 38.61 14.14
C ARG A 367 19.03 38.82 15.64
N ASN A 368 17.76 38.86 16.07
CA ASN A 368 17.43 39.04 17.48
C ASN A 368 17.90 37.85 18.31
N TRP A 369 17.66 36.62 17.82
CA TRP A 369 18.10 35.43 18.51
C TRP A 369 19.62 35.37 18.65
N HIS A 370 20.36 35.62 17.57
CA HIS A 370 21.82 35.55 17.59
C HIS A 370 22.42 36.58 18.52
N ARG A 371 21.87 37.80 18.54
CA ARG A 371 22.25 38.83 19.52
C ARG A 371 22.05 38.35 20.96
N ASP A 372 20.94 37.69 21.24
CA ASP A 372 20.55 37.34 22.61
C ASP A 372 21.23 36.04 23.10
N TYR A 373 21.54 35.09 22.20
CA TYR A 373 22.01 33.73 22.56
C TYR A 373 23.31 33.29 21.87
N GLY A 374 23.84 34.00 20.88
CA GLY A 374 25.07 33.61 20.18
C GLY A 374 26.26 33.42 21.13
N ALA A 375 26.49 34.39 22.02
CA ALA A 375 27.55 34.31 23.03
C ALA A 375 27.34 33.18 24.06
N VAL A 376 26.10 32.70 24.24
CA VAL A 376 25.79 31.56 25.10
C VAL A 376 26.21 30.25 24.42
N VAL A 377 25.96 30.12 23.12
CA VAL A 377 26.44 29.00 22.30
C VAL A 377 27.97 28.98 22.27
N ASP A 378 28.62 30.13 22.07
CA ASP A 378 30.08 30.23 22.08
C ASP A 378 30.69 29.77 23.42
N LYS A 379 30.15 30.22 24.55
CA LYS A 379 30.60 29.78 25.88
C LYS A 379 30.38 28.28 26.11
N ALA A 380 29.28 27.73 25.60
CA ALA A 380 29.02 26.30 25.67
C ALA A 380 30.09 25.52 24.89
N ILE A 381 30.46 26.00 23.70
CA ILE A 381 31.54 25.43 22.88
C ILE A 381 32.90 25.51 23.59
N GLU A 382 33.25 26.67 24.17
CA GLU A 382 34.49 26.81 24.94
C GLU A 382 34.55 25.85 26.13
N SER A 383 33.42 25.63 26.81
CA SER A 383 33.32 24.69 27.92
C SER A 383 33.52 23.25 27.45
N MET A 384 32.91 22.86 26.33
CA MET A 384 33.10 21.53 25.72
C MET A 384 34.57 21.30 25.32
N LYS A 385 35.26 22.30 24.76
CA LYS A 385 36.70 22.20 24.44
C LYS A 385 37.55 21.89 25.67
N ASN A 386 37.20 22.48 26.82
CA ASN A 386 37.94 22.29 28.07
C ASN A 386 37.64 20.96 28.78
N GLU A 387 36.55 20.26 28.43
CA GLU A 387 36.20 18.94 28.98
C GLU A 387 36.80 17.77 28.17
N VAL A 388 37.19 18.02 26.91
CA VAL A 388 37.74 17.01 25.98
C VAL A 388 39.29 16.96 26.00
N LEU A 389 39.94 18.01 26.51
CA LEU A 389 41.39 18.09 26.79
C LEU A 389 41.71 17.66 28.23
#